data_AF-A0A496WSF7-F1
#
_entry.id   AF-A0A496WSF7-F1
#
_cell.length_a   1.000
_cell.length_b   1.000
_cell.length_c   1.000
_cell.angle_alpha   90.00
_cell.angle_beta   90.00
_cell.angle_gamma   90.00
#
_symmetry.space_group_name_H-M   'P 1'
#
loop_
_entity.id
_entity.type
_entity.pdbx_description
1 polymer ?
#
loop_
_entity_poly.entity_id
_entity_poly.type
_entity_poly.pdbx_seq_one_letter_code
_entity_poly.pdbx_strand_id
1 'polypeptide(L)'
;METQGPVLMYTSYEKGVIGGLADMFPDIAGELQAIINRLVDLHPVTKANYYHPDMLGSWSIKAVLPTIAPEMDYELLEGINIGTEASSAYLEAVNPETSEEKREEIRVDMLRYCKHDTAAMLKLVQFFAA
;
A
#
# COMPACT_ATOMS: atom_id res chain seq x y z
N MET A 1 16.68 -1.85 10.71
CA MET A 1 15.71 -0.99 10.00
C MET A 1 16.12 0.45 10.20
N GLU A 2 16.01 1.30 9.17
CA GLU A 2 16.25 2.73 9.35
C GLU A 2 15.23 3.34 10.31
N THR A 3 15.72 4.07 11.32
CA THR A 3 14.88 4.63 12.39
C THR A 3 14.47 6.08 12.14
N GLN A 4 14.84 6.66 10.99
CA GLN A 4 14.57 8.06 10.63
C GLN A 4 13.89 8.17 9.25
N GLY A 5 13.19 9.28 9.02
CA GLY A 5 12.50 9.60 7.76
C GLY A 5 10.99 9.32 7.75
N PRO A 6 10.21 9.89 6.82
CA PRO A 6 8.79 9.60 6.72
C PRO A 6 8.54 8.17 6.22
N VAL A 7 7.43 7.56 6.65
CA VAL A 7 6.87 6.33 6.06
C VAL A 7 5.61 6.75 5.32
N LEU A 8 5.63 6.65 4.00
CA LEU A 8 4.53 7.12 3.17
C LEU A 8 3.40 6.08 3.17
N MET A 9 2.17 6.55 3.32
CA MET A 9 0.98 5.73 3.18
C MET A 9 -0.11 6.47 2.42
N TYR A 10 -1.15 5.74 2.02
CA TYR A 10 -2.33 6.28 1.37
C TYR A 10 -3.57 5.79 2.10
N THR A 11 -4.25 6.69 2.81
CA THR A 11 -5.34 6.43 3.77
C THR A 11 -4.89 5.80 5.10
N SER A 12 -5.78 5.83 6.09
CA SER A 12 -5.49 5.45 7.48
C SER A 12 -5.53 3.94 7.77
N TYR A 13 -5.70 3.09 6.76
CA TYR A 13 -5.86 1.64 6.96
C TYR A 13 -4.65 1.02 7.67
N GLU A 14 -3.44 1.24 7.13
CA GLU A 14 -2.19 0.73 7.70
C GLU A 14 -1.97 1.19 9.14
N LYS A 15 -2.28 2.46 9.44
CA LYS A 15 -2.21 2.99 10.80
C LYS A 15 -3.11 2.22 11.76
N GLY A 16 -4.32 1.85 11.32
CA GLY A 16 -5.26 1.05 12.11
C GLY A 16 -4.74 -0.36 12.37
N VAL A 17 -4.20 -1.02 11.33
CA VAL A 17 -3.61 -2.37 11.45
C VAL A 17 -2.43 -2.37 12.42
N ILE A 18 -1.47 -1.45 12.25
CA ILE A 18 -0.29 -1.36 13.11
C ILE A 18 -0.68 -1.02 14.56
N GLY A 19 -1.70 -0.17 14.75
CA GLY A 19 -2.23 0.13 16.08
C GLY A 19 -2.83 -1.11 16.75
N GLY A 20 -3.65 -1.87 16.02
CA GLY A 20 -4.20 -3.13 16.54
C GLY A 20 -3.12 -4.16 16.88
N LEU A 21 -2.05 -4.25 16.08
CA LEU A 21 -0.90 -5.10 16.39
C LEU A 21 -0.17 -4.65 17.65
N ALA A 22 -0.05 -3.35 17.89
CA ALA A 22 0.56 -2.83 19.11
C ALA A 22 -0.25 -3.18 20.37
N ASP A 23 -1.59 -3.17 20.26
CA ASP A 23 -2.47 -3.60 21.35
C ASP A 23 -2.38 -5.12 21.61
N MET A 24 -2.22 -5.92 20.54
CA MET A 24 -2.12 -7.39 20.63
C MET A 24 -0.77 -7.90 21.13
N PHE A 25 0.32 -7.18 20.82
CA PHE A 25 1.69 -7.60 21.11
C PHE A 25 2.46 -6.52 21.90
N PRO A 26 2.25 -6.43 23.23
CA PRO A 26 2.83 -5.38 24.08
C PRO A 26 4.36 -5.37 24.11
N ASP A 27 5.00 -6.51 23.83
CA ASP A 27 6.45 -6.68 23.78
C ASP A 27 7.12 -5.93 22.62
N ILE A 28 6.39 -5.72 21.51
CA ILE A 28 6.86 -4.98 20.32
C ILE A 28 6.10 -3.66 20.08
N ALA A 29 5.15 -3.32 20.96
CA ALA A 29 4.30 -2.13 20.81
C ALA A 29 5.10 -0.83 20.64
N GLY A 30 6.24 -0.69 21.33
CA GLY A 30 7.11 0.48 21.20
C GLY A 30 7.68 0.65 19.79
N GLU A 31 8.05 -0.46 19.14
CA GLU A 31 8.57 -0.45 17.76
C GLU A 31 7.47 -0.14 16.75
N LEU A 32 6.29 -0.73 16.93
CA LEU A 32 5.12 -0.45 16.09
C LEU A 32 4.67 1.02 16.22
N GLN A 33 4.66 1.57 17.43
CA GLN A 33 4.34 2.98 17.66
C GLN A 33 5.37 3.91 17.02
N ALA A 34 6.65 3.52 16.98
CA ALA A 34 7.68 4.28 16.29
C ALA A 34 7.42 4.36 14.76
N ILE A 35 6.84 3.32 14.17
CA ILE A 35 6.39 3.33 12.77
C ILE A 35 5.20 4.28 12.62
N ILE A 36 4.17 4.15 13.48
CA ILE A 36 2.97 5.01 13.44
C ILE A 36 3.33 6.50 13.49
N ASN A 37 4.27 6.87 14.35
CA ASN A 37 4.70 8.25 14.53
C ASN A 37 5.37 8.86 13.28
N ARG A 38 5.78 8.01 12.33
CA ARG A 38 6.43 8.41 11.08
C ARG A 38 5.50 8.33 9.87
N LEU A 39 4.28 7.82 10.04
CA LEU A 39 3.33 7.69 8.94
C LEU A 39 2.91 9.06 8.41
N VAL A 40 3.04 9.24 7.10
CA VAL A 40 2.59 10.43 6.37
C VAL A 40 1.53 9.99 5.36
N ASP A 41 0.29 10.44 5.56
CA ASP A 41 -0.82 10.13 4.65
C ASP A 41 -0.84 11.10 3.47
N LEU A 42 -0.65 10.58 2.27
CA LEU A 42 -0.71 11.37 1.04
C LEU A 42 -2.15 11.63 0.57
N HIS A 43 -3.14 10.85 1.02
CA HIS A 43 -4.52 10.99 0.54
C HIS A 43 -5.13 12.39 0.83
N PRO A 44 -5.01 12.97 2.05
CA PRO A 44 -5.48 14.34 2.31
C PRO A 44 -4.77 15.39 1.45
N VAL A 45 -3.47 15.22 1.21
CA VAL A 45 -2.68 16.13 0.37
C VAL A 45 -3.19 16.08 -1.08
N THR A 46 -3.35 14.88 -1.63
CA THR A 46 -3.91 14.68 -2.98
C THR A 46 -5.31 15.29 -3.08
N LYS A 47 -6.17 15.04 -2.08
CA LYS A 47 -7.56 15.52 -2.07
C LYS A 47 -7.69 17.04 -2.05
N ALA A 48 -6.78 17.71 -1.35
CA ALA A 48 -6.81 19.17 -1.25
C ALA A 48 -6.25 19.87 -2.49
N ASN A 49 -5.36 19.21 -3.25
CA ASN A 49 -4.53 19.88 -4.26
C ASN A 49 -4.73 19.36 -5.70
N TYR A 50 -5.43 18.24 -5.89
CA TYR A 50 -5.53 17.62 -7.22
C TYR A 50 -6.92 17.06 -7.51
N TYR A 51 -7.36 17.29 -8.74
CA TYR A 51 -8.51 16.64 -9.34
C TYR A 51 -8.37 16.59 -10.86
N HIS A 52 -8.69 15.45 -11.45
CA HIS A 52 -8.79 15.24 -12.88
C HIS A 52 -10.19 14.71 -13.24
N PRO A 53 -10.81 15.11 -14.37
CA PRO A 53 -12.15 14.62 -14.74
C PRO A 53 -12.29 13.10 -14.73
N ASP A 54 -11.26 12.38 -15.19
CA ASP A 54 -11.24 10.90 -15.24
C ASP A 54 -11.22 10.23 -13.86
N MET A 55 -11.00 10.98 -12.78
CA MET A 55 -11.13 10.47 -11.41
C MET A 55 -12.59 10.20 -11.02
N LEU A 56 -13.57 10.80 -11.72
CA LEU A 56 -15.01 10.59 -11.51
C LEU A 56 -15.46 10.71 -10.04
N GLY A 57 -14.88 11.67 -9.32
CA GLY A 57 -15.17 11.93 -7.90
C GLY A 57 -14.48 10.99 -6.90
N SER A 58 -13.59 10.09 -7.35
CA SER A 58 -12.79 9.21 -6.49
C SER A 58 -11.38 9.75 -6.27
N TRP A 59 -10.91 9.73 -5.03
CA TRP A 59 -9.51 10.00 -4.67
C TRP A 59 -8.77 8.73 -4.26
N SER A 60 -9.27 7.55 -4.58
CA SER A 60 -8.50 6.32 -4.40
C SER A 60 -7.22 6.39 -5.24
N ILE A 61 -6.14 5.74 -4.79
CA ILE A 61 -4.88 5.74 -5.54
C ILE A 61 -5.07 5.18 -6.95
N LYS A 62 -5.99 4.21 -7.13
CA LYS A 62 -6.35 3.63 -8.43
C LYS A 62 -7.04 4.61 -9.38
N ALA A 63 -7.77 5.60 -8.85
CA ALA A 63 -8.39 6.64 -9.67
C ALA A 63 -7.41 7.79 -9.95
N VAL A 64 -6.53 8.11 -9.00
CA VAL A 64 -5.57 9.22 -9.11
C VAL A 64 -4.37 8.84 -9.98
N LEU A 65 -3.75 7.69 -9.73
CA LEU A 65 -2.46 7.33 -10.32
C LEU A 65 -2.48 7.33 -11.85
N PRO A 66 -3.49 6.76 -12.55
CA PRO A 66 -3.51 6.77 -14.01
C PRO A 66 -3.59 8.17 -14.62
N THR A 67 -4.11 9.16 -13.87
CA THR A 67 -4.24 10.56 -14.34
C THR A 67 -2.95 11.38 -14.17
N ILE A 68 -2.02 10.89 -13.34
CA ILE A 68 -0.69 11.49 -13.11
C ILE A 68 0.40 10.72 -13.87
N ALA A 69 0.26 9.40 -13.93
CA ALA A 69 1.22 8.44 -14.45
C ALA A 69 0.49 7.30 -15.17
N PRO A 70 -0.02 7.54 -16.40
CA PRO A 70 -0.76 6.53 -17.16
C PRO A 70 0.03 5.24 -17.40
N GLU A 71 1.37 5.32 -17.37
CA GLU A 71 2.26 4.17 -17.50
C GLU A 71 2.26 3.23 -16.27
N MET A 72 1.68 3.67 -15.15
CA MET A 72 1.64 2.94 -13.88
C MET A 72 0.23 2.42 -13.56
N ASP A 73 -0.53 2.02 -14.58
CA ASP A 73 -1.87 1.48 -14.36
C ASP A 73 -1.80 0.11 -13.64
N TYR A 74 -2.61 -0.04 -12.60
CA TYR A 74 -2.77 -1.27 -11.83
C TYR A 74 -3.39 -2.40 -12.66
N GLU A 75 -4.17 -2.07 -13.70
CA GLU A 75 -4.74 -3.06 -14.62
C GLU A 75 -3.65 -3.80 -15.43
N LEU A 76 -2.43 -3.25 -15.48
CA LEU A 76 -1.27 -3.88 -16.12
C LEU A 76 -0.57 -4.91 -15.22
N LEU A 77 -0.98 -5.07 -13.96
CA LEU A 77 -0.45 -6.11 -13.07
C LEU A 77 -1.14 -7.44 -13.33
N GLU A 78 -0.37 -8.44 -13.77
CA GLU A 78 -0.79 -9.83 -13.79
C GLU A 78 -0.85 -10.39 -12.36
N GLY A 79 -1.96 -11.10 -12.05
CA GLY A 79 -2.20 -11.70 -10.74
C GLY A 79 -2.92 -10.74 -9.80
N ILE A 80 -2.33 -10.49 -8.63
CA ILE A 80 -2.91 -9.63 -7.58
C ILE A 80 -2.86 -8.17 -8.01
N ASN A 81 -4.03 -7.54 -8.17
CA ASN A 81 -4.14 -6.13 -8.50
C ASN A 81 -5.15 -5.37 -7.61
N ILE A 82 -5.88 -6.07 -6.72
CA ILE A 82 -6.78 -5.47 -5.72
C ILE A 82 -6.30 -5.83 -4.30
N GLY A 83 -6.28 -4.85 -3.39
CA GLY A 83 -5.81 -5.06 -2.01
C GLY A 83 -6.58 -6.13 -1.21
N THR A 84 -7.88 -6.33 -1.47
CA THR A 84 -8.65 -7.42 -0.87
C THR A 84 -8.20 -8.79 -1.34
N GLU A 85 -7.76 -8.91 -2.60
CA GLU A 85 -7.17 -10.15 -3.13
C GLU A 85 -5.81 -10.42 -2.50
N ALA A 86 -5.00 -9.39 -2.27
CA ALA A 86 -3.72 -9.53 -1.57
C ALA A 86 -3.90 -10.12 -0.16
N SER A 87 -4.96 -9.70 0.55
CA SER A 87 -5.26 -10.24 1.89
C SER A 87 -5.67 -11.72 1.83
N SER A 88 -6.56 -12.09 0.90
CA SER A 88 -6.97 -13.48 0.69
C SER A 88 -5.81 -14.37 0.23
N ALA A 89 -4.97 -13.87 -0.68
CA ALA A 89 -3.79 -14.57 -1.16
C ALA A 89 -2.79 -14.81 -0.03
N TYR A 90 -2.59 -13.83 0.86
CA TYR A 90 -1.76 -14.04 2.05
C TYR A 90 -2.30 -15.16 2.95
N LEU A 91 -3.62 -15.20 3.20
CA LEU A 91 -4.24 -16.27 3.99
C LEU A 91 -4.05 -17.65 3.34
N GLU A 92 -4.16 -17.73 2.02
CA GLU A 92 -3.84 -18.95 1.28
C GLU A 92 -2.35 -19.32 1.43
N ALA A 93 -1.43 -18.36 1.29
CA ALA A 93 0.00 -18.62 1.39
C ALA A 93 0.46 -19.11 2.78
N VAL A 94 -0.21 -18.71 3.86
CA VAL A 94 0.13 -19.17 5.22
C VAL A 94 -0.56 -20.47 5.62
N ASN A 95 -1.55 -20.94 4.83
CA ASN A 95 -2.22 -22.19 5.08
C ASN A 95 -1.23 -23.38 4.92
N PRO A 96 -1.13 -24.31 5.90
CA PRO A 96 -0.29 -25.50 5.79
C PRO A 96 -0.64 -26.42 4.62
N GLU A 97 -1.90 -26.44 4.18
CA GLU A 97 -2.38 -27.29 3.08
C GLU A 97 -2.01 -26.74 1.69
N THR A 98 -1.52 -25.49 1.61
CA THR A 98 -1.11 -24.87 0.35
C THR A 98 0.24 -25.41 -0.09
N SER A 99 0.29 -25.93 -1.33
CA SER A 99 1.49 -26.48 -1.94
C SER A 99 2.64 -25.45 -2.00
N GLU A 100 3.87 -25.93 -2.00
CA GLU A 100 5.05 -25.05 -2.10
C GLU A 100 5.05 -24.24 -3.40
N GLU A 101 4.67 -24.87 -4.52
CA GLU A 101 4.52 -24.20 -5.82
C GLU A 101 3.51 -23.05 -5.74
N LYS A 102 2.32 -23.30 -5.18
CA LYS A 102 1.29 -22.27 -5.08
C LYS A 102 1.69 -21.13 -4.13
N ARG A 103 2.35 -21.47 -3.03
CA ARG A 103 2.88 -20.49 -2.07
C ARG A 103 3.91 -19.57 -2.73
N GLU A 104 4.76 -20.12 -3.59
CA GLU A 104 5.77 -19.35 -4.32
C GLU A 104 5.13 -18.43 -5.38
N GLU A 105 4.12 -18.91 -6.11
CA GLU A 105 3.32 -18.05 -7.02
C GLU A 105 2.75 -16.84 -6.29
N ILE A 106 2.05 -17.07 -5.17
CA ILE A 106 1.45 -16.00 -4.37
C ILE A 106 2.51 -15.03 -3.88
N ARG A 107 3.65 -15.54 -3.40
CA ARG A 107 4.76 -14.70 -2.92
C ARG A 107 5.27 -13.77 -4.02
N VAL A 108 5.47 -14.30 -5.23
CA VAL A 108 5.94 -13.52 -6.38
C VAL A 108 4.92 -12.44 -6.77
N ASP A 109 3.65 -12.79 -6.82
CA ASP A 109 2.57 -11.86 -7.19
C ASP A 109 2.39 -10.75 -6.15
N MET A 110 2.38 -11.10 -4.86
CA MET A 110 2.31 -10.12 -3.77
C MET A 110 3.50 -9.16 -3.78
N LEU A 111 4.72 -9.66 -4.01
CA LEU A 111 5.89 -8.79 -4.10
C LEU A 111 5.84 -7.84 -5.30
N ARG A 112 5.30 -8.31 -6.45
CA ARG A 112 5.07 -7.47 -7.62
C ARG A 112 4.08 -6.35 -7.29
N TYR A 113 2.97 -6.69 -6.64
CA TYR A 113 1.95 -5.73 -6.19
C TYR A 113 2.53 -4.71 -5.20
N CYS A 114 3.21 -5.16 -4.13
CA CYS A 114 3.80 -4.26 -3.13
C CYS A 114 4.86 -3.32 -3.72
N LYS A 115 5.66 -3.79 -4.68
CA LYS A 115 6.63 -2.96 -5.40
C LYS A 115 5.93 -1.87 -6.22
N HIS A 116 4.81 -2.20 -6.86
CA HIS A 116 4.01 -1.24 -7.62
C HIS A 116 3.40 -0.18 -6.69
N ASP A 117 2.80 -0.57 -5.56
CA ASP A 117 2.26 0.36 -4.55
C ASP A 117 3.34 1.32 -4.02
N THR A 118 4.54 0.81 -3.75
CA THR A 118 5.68 1.66 -3.33
C THR A 118 6.05 2.68 -4.40
N ALA A 119 6.13 2.26 -5.66
CA ALA A 119 6.44 3.15 -6.77
C ALA A 119 5.35 4.20 -6.99
N ALA A 120 4.07 3.83 -6.82
CA ALA A 120 2.94 4.75 -6.91
C ALA A 120 3.06 5.89 -5.89
N MET A 121 3.38 5.59 -4.63
CA MET A 121 3.59 6.61 -3.59
C MET A 121 4.73 7.57 -3.95
N LEU A 122 5.84 7.04 -4.47
CA LEU A 122 6.97 7.86 -4.91
C LEU A 122 6.57 8.80 -6.06
N LYS A 123 5.81 8.30 -7.04
CA LYS A 123 5.36 9.09 -8.19
C LYS A 123 4.44 10.23 -7.77
N LEU A 124 3.54 9.99 -6.81
CA LEU A 124 2.69 11.04 -6.23
C LEU A 124 3.52 12.12 -5.55
N VAL A 125 4.50 11.74 -4.73
CA VAL A 125 5.40 12.72 -4.07
C VAL A 125 6.17 13.54 -5.10
N GLN A 126 6.72 12.90 -6.13
CA GLN A 126 7.41 13.60 -7.22
C GLN A 126 6.50 14.59 -7.95
N PHE A 127 5.25 14.22 -8.20
CA PHE A 127 4.27 15.09 -8.85
C PHE A 127 3.93 16.32 -8.00
N PHE A 128 3.73 16.14 -6.69
CA PHE A 128 3.36 17.25 -5.78
C PHE A 128 4.54 18.11 -5.31
N ALA A 129 5.77 17.64 -5.46
CA ALA A 129 6.98 18.37 -5.07
C ALA A 129 7.62 19.18 -6.20
N ALA A 130 7.12 19.05 -7.43
CA ALA A 130 7.54 19.80 -8.61
C ALA A 130 6.87 21.19 -8.66
#